data_AF-A0A7X4GCS0-F1
#
_entry.id   AF-A0A7X4GCS0-F1
#
_cell.length_a   1.000
_cell.length_b   1.000
_cell.length_c   1.000
_cell.angle_alpha   90.00
_cell.angle_beta   90.00
_cell.angle_gamma   90.00
#
_symmetry.space_group_name_H-M   'P 1'
#
loop_
_entity.id
_entity.type
_entity.pdbx_description
1 polymer ?
#
loop_
_entity_poly.entity_id
_entity_poly.type
_entity_poly.pdbx_seq_one_letter_code
_entity_poly.pdbx_strand_id
1 'polypeptide(L)'
;MTTARILERTLLHDGWYRFYRLQMELPDGTKVERHLLDNGSAVAVLPYDPVRRTCMLIDQPRAAVIAAGEPPVLEAIAGNLEGASPQERIVEEAIEEGGLCIRDLEPVANIWPMFVVSTERVHLYLAQYSAQDRVGPGGGAEGEDECITVHEIGLDTLRDMALSGALTDAKTLVLAQALLLRRPDLWAD
;
A
#
# COMPACT_ATOMS: atom_id res chain seq x y z
N MET A 1 -27.24 -18.81 -9.19
CA MET A 1 -26.64 -17.95 -10.24
C MET A 1 -25.35 -18.61 -10.66
N THR A 2 -25.19 -18.92 -11.95
CA THR A 2 -23.97 -19.57 -12.45
C THR A 2 -22.84 -18.54 -12.45
N THR A 3 -21.79 -18.78 -11.67
CA THR A 3 -20.63 -17.88 -11.60
C THR A 3 -19.62 -18.23 -12.69
N ALA A 4 -18.89 -17.24 -13.21
CA ALA A 4 -17.76 -17.50 -14.10
C ALA A 4 -16.72 -18.43 -13.43
N ARG A 5 -15.96 -19.18 -14.21
CA ARG A 5 -14.91 -20.08 -13.71
C ARG A 5 -13.67 -20.08 -14.59
N ILE A 6 -12.52 -20.34 -13.98
CA ILE A 6 -11.26 -20.56 -14.70
C ILE A 6 -11.22 -22.02 -15.17
N LEU A 7 -11.03 -22.23 -16.47
CA LEU A 7 -10.90 -23.54 -17.10
C LEU A 7 -9.44 -24.00 -17.18
N GLU A 8 -8.53 -23.07 -17.46
CA GLU A 8 -7.10 -23.35 -17.64
C GLU A 8 -6.26 -22.15 -17.19
N ARG A 9 -5.07 -22.43 -16.63
CA ARG A 9 -4.04 -21.46 -16.26
C ARG A 9 -2.71 -21.85 -16.90
N THR A 10 -2.24 -21.07 -17.87
CA THR A 10 -0.94 -21.22 -18.51
C THR A 10 0.04 -20.20 -17.94
N LEU A 11 1.16 -20.63 -17.38
CA LEU A 11 2.25 -19.74 -16.95
C LEU A 11 2.96 -19.18 -18.20
N LEU A 12 3.03 -17.85 -18.31
CA LEU A 12 3.72 -17.15 -19.40
C LEU A 12 5.09 -16.62 -18.98
N HIS A 13 5.22 -16.21 -17.71
CA HIS A 13 6.47 -15.71 -17.15
C HIS A 13 6.58 -16.07 -15.66
N ASP A 14 7.79 -16.45 -15.25
CA ASP A 14 8.15 -16.79 -13.87
C ASP A 14 9.39 -15.97 -13.50
N GLY A 15 9.20 -14.98 -12.63
CA GLY A 15 10.21 -14.01 -12.22
C GLY A 15 9.83 -13.40 -10.87
N TRP A 16 10.16 -12.12 -10.65
CA TRP A 16 9.76 -11.40 -9.43
C TRP A 16 8.26 -11.51 -9.16
N TYR A 17 7.45 -11.40 -10.23
CA TYR A 17 6.04 -11.77 -10.22
C TYR A 17 5.77 -12.83 -11.28
N ARG A 18 4.71 -13.62 -11.08
CA ARG A 18 4.29 -14.63 -12.05
C ARG A 18 3.19 -14.08 -12.94
N PHE A 19 3.29 -14.29 -14.25
CA PHE A 19 2.27 -13.83 -15.21
C PHE A 19 1.63 -15.01 -15.91
N TYR A 20 0.30 -15.02 -15.97
CA TYR A 20 -0.50 -16.12 -16.49
C TYR A 20 -1.46 -15.67 -17.58
N ARG A 21 -1.71 -16.58 -18.51
CA ARG A 21 -2.87 -16.56 -19.40
C ARG A 21 -3.93 -17.51 -18.85
N LEU A 22 -5.15 -17.01 -18.73
CA LEU A 22 -6.31 -17.76 -18.25
C LEU A 22 -7.30 -17.98 -19.38
N GLN A 23 -7.81 -19.21 -19.50
CA GLN A 23 -9.06 -19.48 -20.21
C GLN A 23 -10.19 -19.47 -19.19
N MET A 24 -11.18 -18.58 -19.36
CA MET A 24 -12.34 -18.45 -18.49
C MET A 24 -13.62 -18.79 -19.22
N GLU A 25 -14.57 -19.38 -18.51
CA GLU A 25 -15.96 -19.56 -18.96
C GLU A 25 -16.84 -18.56 -18.21
N LEU A 26 -17.54 -17.73 -18.96
CA LEU A 26 -18.49 -16.73 -18.46
C LEU A 26 -19.84 -17.38 -18.10
N PRO A 27 -20.73 -16.69 -17.36
CA PRO A 27 -22.01 -17.26 -16.94
C PRO A 27 -22.92 -17.76 -18.08
N ASP A 28 -22.76 -17.21 -19.28
CA ASP A 28 -23.48 -17.59 -20.50
C ASP A 28 -22.81 -18.75 -21.26
N GLY A 29 -21.70 -19.29 -20.74
CA GLY A 29 -20.90 -20.34 -21.38
C GLY A 29 -19.86 -19.82 -22.37
N THR A 30 -19.78 -18.51 -22.60
CA THR A 30 -18.78 -17.92 -23.49
C THR A 30 -17.38 -18.13 -22.92
N LYS A 31 -16.45 -18.61 -23.77
CA LYS A 31 -15.04 -18.76 -23.39
C LYS A 31 -14.25 -17.53 -23.77
N VAL A 32 -13.50 -16.99 -22.82
CA VAL A 32 -12.68 -15.79 -23.02
C VAL A 32 -11.28 -15.97 -22.45
N GLU A 33 -10.32 -15.31 -23.08
CA GLU A 33 -8.96 -15.21 -22.56
C GLU A 33 -8.80 -14.01 -21.63
N ARG A 34 -8.07 -14.17 -20.53
CA ARG A 34 -7.67 -13.09 -19.62
C ARG A 34 -6.21 -13.25 -19.22
N HIS A 35 -5.59 -12.15 -18.82
CA HIS A 35 -4.28 -12.17 -18.19
C HIS A 35 -4.42 -12.02 -16.67
N LEU A 36 -3.48 -12.63 -15.94
CA LEU A 36 -3.40 -12.54 -14.49
C LEU A 36 -1.94 -12.31 -14.08
N LEU A 37 -1.68 -11.18 -13.45
CA LEU A 37 -0.46 -10.89 -12.71
C LEU A 37 -0.63 -11.43 -11.30
N ASP A 38 0.22 -12.39 -10.93
CA ASP A 38 0.26 -12.97 -9.59
C ASP A 38 1.46 -12.41 -8.81
N ASN A 39 1.16 -11.42 -7.97
CA ASN A 39 2.10 -10.67 -7.14
C ASN A 39 1.77 -10.76 -5.64
N GLY A 40 0.92 -11.71 -5.24
CA GLY A 40 0.72 -12.05 -3.83
C GLY A 40 -0.21 -11.10 -3.09
N SER A 41 0.17 -10.71 -1.87
CA SER A 41 -0.61 -9.80 -1.03
C SER A 41 0.36 -8.94 -0.23
N ALA A 42 -0.09 -7.75 0.13
CA ALA A 42 0.72 -6.75 0.81
C ALA A 42 -0.04 -6.16 2.00
N VAL A 43 0.68 -5.36 2.77
CA VAL A 43 0.13 -4.57 3.87
C VAL A 43 0.70 -3.17 3.81
N ALA A 44 -0.08 -2.19 4.24
CA ALA A 44 0.33 -0.79 4.32
C ALA A 44 -0.19 -0.12 5.60
N VAL A 45 0.57 0.86 6.10
CA VAL A 45 0.21 1.67 7.25
C VAL A 45 0.44 3.14 6.99
N LEU A 46 -0.47 3.98 7.47
CA LEU A 46 -0.25 5.42 7.61
C LEU A 46 -0.03 5.74 9.10
N PRO A 47 1.22 5.93 9.54
CA PRO A 47 1.52 6.42 10.87
C PRO A 47 1.17 7.89 11.00
N TYR A 48 0.51 8.28 12.09
CA TYR A 48 0.22 9.68 12.41
C TYR A 48 0.46 10.01 13.89
N ASP A 49 0.91 11.23 14.14
CA ASP A 49 1.08 11.80 15.48
C ASP A 49 -0.02 12.86 15.69
N PRO A 50 -1.04 12.57 16.52
CA PRO A 50 -2.14 13.50 16.73
C PRO A 50 -1.73 14.74 17.53
N VAL A 51 -0.64 14.68 18.31
CA VAL A 51 -0.17 15.80 19.14
C VAL A 51 0.66 16.77 18.31
N ARG A 52 1.62 16.25 17.54
CA ARG A 52 2.44 17.06 16.61
C ARG A 52 1.70 17.40 15.32
N ARG A 53 0.54 16.79 15.08
CA ARG A 53 -0.28 16.93 13.87
C ARG A 53 0.51 16.61 12.61
N THR A 54 1.25 15.49 12.63
CA THR A 54 2.03 15.00 11.49
C THR A 54 1.64 13.59 11.08
N CYS A 55 2.00 13.20 9.87
CA CYS A 55 2.02 11.81 9.43
C CYS A 55 3.34 11.49 8.74
N MET A 56 3.67 10.19 8.66
CA MET A 56 4.84 9.71 7.95
C MET A 56 4.45 9.03 6.64
N LEU A 57 5.10 9.45 5.56
CA LEU A 57 5.05 8.87 4.24
C LEU A 57 6.49 8.58 3.78
N ILE A 58 6.62 7.85 2.69
CA ILE A 58 7.89 7.59 2.03
C ILE A 58 7.79 7.89 0.53
N ASP A 59 8.92 8.06 -0.14
CA ASP A 59 9.00 7.83 -1.58
C ASP A 59 10.18 6.91 -1.89
N GLN A 60 10.05 6.16 -2.99
CA GLN A 60 11.09 5.27 -3.50
C GLN A 60 10.97 5.12 -5.02
N PRO A 61 12.06 4.73 -5.72
CA PRO A 61 12.02 4.48 -7.16
C PRO A 61 11.00 3.41 -7.55
N ARG A 62 9.94 3.81 -8.25
CA ARG A 62 8.97 2.87 -8.82
C ARG A 62 9.16 2.77 -10.33
N ALA A 63 9.48 1.57 -10.81
CA ALA A 63 9.76 1.32 -12.22
C ALA A 63 8.63 1.82 -13.16
N ALA A 64 7.37 1.64 -12.78
CA ALA A 64 6.22 2.10 -13.58
C ALA A 64 6.12 3.63 -13.64
N VAL A 65 6.38 4.33 -12.53
CA VAL A 65 6.36 5.80 -12.43
C VAL A 65 7.50 6.39 -13.26
N ILE A 66 8.70 5.84 -13.13
CA ILE A 66 9.89 6.24 -13.89
C ILE A 66 9.68 6.01 -15.39
N ALA A 67 9.12 4.85 -15.78
CA ALA A 67 8.84 4.54 -17.18
C ALA A 67 7.79 5.48 -17.80
N ALA A 68 6.86 5.98 -17.00
CA ALA A 68 5.89 7.00 -17.41
C ALA A 68 6.49 8.41 -17.49
N GLY A 69 7.70 8.64 -16.97
CA GLY A 69 8.33 9.95 -16.89
C GLY A 69 7.71 10.86 -15.82
N GLU A 70 7.06 10.27 -14.82
CA GLU A 70 6.37 10.98 -13.73
C GLU A 70 7.33 11.20 -12.54
N PRO A 71 7.09 12.23 -11.70
CA PRO A 71 7.88 12.46 -10.49
C PRO A 71 7.64 11.36 -9.43
N PRO A 72 8.53 11.24 -8.42
CA PRO A 72 8.32 10.34 -7.30
C PRO A 72 6.96 10.54 -6.64
N VAL A 73 6.36 9.44 -6.20
CA VAL A 73 5.04 9.40 -5.58
C VAL A 73 5.23 9.23 -4.09
N LEU A 74 4.52 10.04 -3.29
CA LEU A 74 4.45 9.81 -1.84
C LEU A 74 3.52 8.63 -1.55
N GLU A 75 4.03 7.70 -0.75
CA GLU A 75 3.38 6.43 -0.42
C GLU A 75 3.33 6.23 1.10
N ALA A 76 2.30 5.53 1.56
CA ALA A 76 2.26 4.91 2.87
C ALA A 76 3.29 3.78 2.93
N ILE A 77 3.88 3.59 4.11
CA ILE A 77 4.81 2.48 4.39
C ILE A 77 4.11 1.16 4.08
N ALA A 78 4.77 0.28 3.34
CA ALA A 78 4.12 -0.93 2.83
C ALA A 78 5.11 -2.06 2.51
N GLY A 79 4.68 -3.29 2.74
CA GLY A 79 5.49 -4.49 2.47
C GLY A 79 4.67 -5.66 1.91
N ASN A 80 5.34 -6.51 1.13
CA ASN A 80 4.77 -7.77 0.65
C ASN A 80 4.69 -8.78 1.80
N LEU A 81 3.58 -9.50 1.94
CA LEU A 81 3.38 -10.40 3.08
C LEU A 81 4.35 -11.58 3.09
N GLU A 82 4.66 -12.16 1.93
CA GLU A 82 5.59 -13.31 1.80
C GLU A 82 5.36 -14.48 2.78
N GLY A 83 4.11 -14.65 3.24
CA GLY A 83 3.71 -15.69 4.20
C GLY A 83 3.61 -15.23 5.66
N ALA A 84 4.07 -14.03 6.00
CA ALA A 84 3.84 -13.39 7.29
C ALA A 84 2.40 -12.91 7.46
N SER A 85 1.97 -12.69 8.71
CA SER A 85 0.70 -11.98 8.94
C SER A 85 0.84 -10.50 8.59
N PRO A 86 -0.25 -9.81 8.18
CA PRO A 86 -0.20 -8.38 7.90
C PRO A 86 0.34 -7.55 9.06
N GLN A 87 -0.02 -7.90 10.29
CA GLN A 87 0.39 -7.16 11.48
C GLN A 87 1.88 -7.33 11.77
N GLU A 88 2.42 -8.55 11.65
CA GLU A 88 3.86 -8.80 11.82
C GLU A 88 4.66 -8.04 10.77
N ARG A 89 4.29 -8.22 9.49
CA ARG A 89 5.01 -7.57 8.39
C ARG A 89 5.02 -6.05 8.51
N ILE A 90 3.88 -5.43 8.81
CA ILE A 90 3.83 -3.96 8.80
C ILE A 90 4.55 -3.30 9.98
N VAL A 91 4.73 -4.03 11.08
CA VAL A 91 5.57 -3.55 12.20
C VAL A 91 7.04 -3.58 11.82
N GLU A 92 7.48 -4.61 11.09
CA GLU A 92 8.85 -4.71 10.56
C GLU A 92 9.12 -3.59 9.55
N GLU A 93 8.24 -3.44 8.56
CA GLU A 93 8.35 -2.40 7.51
C GLU A 93 8.31 -0.97 8.10
N ALA A 94 7.51 -0.73 9.14
CA ALA A 94 7.50 0.56 9.82
C ALA A 94 8.85 0.92 10.45
N ILE A 95 9.60 -0.08 10.93
CA ILE A 95 10.94 0.12 11.46
C ILE A 95 11.94 0.31 10.32
N GLU A 96 11.88 -0.54 9.29
CA GLU A 96 12.83 -0.54 8.16
C GLU A 96 12.66 0.70 7.27
N GLU A 97 11.46 0.90 6.71
CA GLU A 97 11.19 2.02 5.82
C GLU A 97 11.08 3.36 6.58
N GLY A 98 10.37 3.36 7.72
CA GLY A 98 10.00 4.59 8.44
C GLY A 98 10.84 4.94 9.68
N GLY A 99 11.62 3.99 10.22
CA GLY A 99 12.30 4.19 11.50
C GLY A 99 11.36 4.33 12.70
N LEU A 100 10.15 3.76 12.62
CA LEU A 100 9.08 3.87 13.61
C LEU A 100 8.73 2.53 14.25
N CYS A 101 8.72 2.49 15.59
CA CYS A 101 8.16 1.39 16.36
C CYS A 101 6.66 1.62 16.62
N ILE A 102 5.80 1.16 15.69
CA ILE A 102 4.35 1.24 15.84
C ILE A 102 3.78 0.03 16.60
N ARG A 103 2.68 0.20 17.33
CA ARG A 103 2.07 -0.85 18.15
C ARG A 103 0.56 -0.99 17.92
N ASP A 104 -0.16 0.12 18.03
CA ASP A 104 -1.62 0.13 17.96
C ASP A 104 -2.09 0.26 16.50
N LEU A 105 -2.18 -0.88 15.83
CA LEU A 105 -2.68 -0.98 14.45
C LEU A 105 -4.21 -0.95 14.42
N GLU A 106 -4.76 0.07 13.78
CA GLU A 106 -6.20 0.21 13.53
C GLU A 106 -6.55 -0.27 12.11
N PRO A 107 -7.27 -1.40 11.94
CA PRO A 107 -7.62 -1.89 10.62
C PRO A 107 -8.56 -0.93 9.87
N VAL A 108 -8.20 -0.59 8.63
CA VAL A 108 -8.99 0.28 7.76
C VAL A 108 -9.81 -0.51 6.76
N ALA A 109 -9.14 -1.23 5.86
CA ALA A 109 -9.74 -1.96 4.76
C ALA A 109 -8.80 -3.04 4.23
N ASN A 110 -9.35 -3.96 3.42
CA ASN A 110 -8.58 -4.86 2.58
C ASN A 110 -9.02 -4.62 1.14
N ILE A 111 -8.14 -4.02 0.33
CA ILE A 111 -8.48 -3.52 -0.99
C ILE A 111 -7.77 -4.31 -2.09
N TRP A 112 -8.33 -4.23 -3.29
CA TRP A 112 -7.70 -4.66 -4.54
C TRP A 112 -7.29 -3.42 -5.32
N PRO A 113 -5.99 -3.03 -5.31
CA PRO A 113 -5.55 -1.83 -6.03
C PRO A 113 -5.80 -1.94 -7.54
N MET A 114 -5.67 -3.15 -8.08
CA MET A 114 -5.80 -3.43 -9.52
C MET A 114 -6.52 -4.77 -9.79
N PHE A 115 -7.79 -4.89 -9.35
CA PHE A 115 -8.58 -6.12 -9.46
C PHE A 115 -8.77 -6.66 -10.89
N VAL A 116 -8.49 -5.86 -11.91
CA VAL A 116 -8.69 -6.24 -13.33
C VAL A 116 -7.68 -7.31 -13.77
N VAL A 117 -6.49 -7.34 -13.18
CA VAL A 117 -5.40 -8.22 -13.61
C VAL A 117 -4.54 -8.76 -12.46
N SER A 118 -4.51 -8.09 -11.31
CA SER A 118 -3.60 -8.40 -10.21
C SER A 118 -4.24 -9.31 -9.16
N THR A 119 -3.47 -10.25 -8.60
CA THR A 119 -3.87 -11.03 -7.41
C THR A 119 -3.71 -10.24 -6.11
N GLU A 120 -3.05 -9.07 -6.16
CA GLU A 120 -2.73 -8.25 -5.00
C GLU A 120 -3.94 -7.85 -4.17
N ARG A 121 -3.86 -8.18 -2.88
CA ARG A 121 -4.69 -7.63 -1.83
C ARG A 121 -3.83 -6.86 -0.87
N VAL A 122 -4.24 -5.63 -0.55
CA VAL A 122 -3.50 -4.77 0.38
C VAL A 122 -4.32 -4.58 1.65
N HIS A 123 -3.76 -5.01 2.77
CA HIS A 123 -4.31 -4.77 4.09
C HIS A 123 -3.90 -3.37 4.57
N LEU A 124 -4.84 -2.52 4.93
CA LEU A 124 -4.60 -1.13 5.27
C LEU A 124 -4.79 -0.88 6.76
N TYR A 125 -3.84 -0.19 7.39
CA TYR A 125 -3.87 0.18 8.80
C TYR A 125 -3.60 1.68 9.00
N LEU A 126 -4.24 2.27 10.01
CA LEU A 126 -3.74 3.49 10.64
C LEU A 126 -2.93 3.10 11.88
N ALA A 127 -1.90 3.86 12.21
CA ALA A 127 -1.18 3.66 13.46
C ALA A 127 -0.87 5.02 14.10
N GLN A 128 -1.19 5.17 15.38
CA GLN A 128 -0.71 6.32 16.12
C GLN A 128 0.76 6.12 16.49
N TYR A 129 1.55 7.19 16.41
CA TYR A 129 2.91 7.22 16.95
C TYR A 129 3.19 8.54 17.65
N SER A 130 4.28 8.58 18.40
CA SER A 130 4.83 9.76 19.03
C SER A 130 6.30 9.93 18.70
N ALA A 131 6.88 11.07 19.07
CA ALA A 131 8.32 11.28 18.94
C ALA A 131 9.18 10.22 19.67
N GLN A 132 8.65 9.54 20.69
CA GLN A 132 9.37 8.48 21.43
C GLN A 132 9.42 7.16 20.66
N ASP A 133 8.53 6.98 19.69
CA ASP A 133 8.46 5.75 18.89
C ASP A 133 9.44 5.78 17.71
N ARG A 134 10.14 6.90 17.50
CA ARG A 134 11.17 7.02 16.48
C ARG A 134 12.46 6.35 16.95
N VAL A 135 12.80 5.24 16.31
CA VAL A 135 13.95 4.39 16.65
C VAL A 135 15.11 4.51 15.66
N GLY A 136 14.87 5.14 14.51
CA GLY A 136 15.89 5.34 13.48
C GLY A 136 15.49 6.40 12.44
N PRO A 137 16.37 6.62 11.45
CA PRO A 137 16.05 7.50 10.33
C PRO A 137 15.04 6.89 9.34
N GLY A 138 14.87 5.56 9.35
CA GLY A 138 14.22 4.80 8.28
C GLY A 138 15.10 4.74 7.03
N GLY A 139 14.50 4.46 5.87
CA GLY A 139 15.19 4.45 4.58
C GLY A 139 15.50 3.06 4.01
N GLY A 140 14.90 1.99 4.55
CA GLY A 140 15.11 0.61 4.12
C GLY A 140 16.18 -0.12 4.95
N ALA A 141 16.29 -1.44 4.78
CA ALA A 141 17.28 -2.23 5.51
C ALA A 141 18.70 -2.17 4.88
N GLU A 142 19.73 -2.38 5.70
CA GLU A 142 21.10 -2.47 5.20
C GLU A 142 21.26 -3.65 4.22
N GLY A 143 21.64 -3.35 2.98
CA GLY A 143 21.85 -4.36 1.93
C GLY A 143 20.66 -4.55 0.98
N GLU A 144 19.57 -3.82 1.20
CA GLU A 144 18.46 -3.72 0.25
C GLU A 144 18.69 -2.55 -0.72
N ASP A 145 18.37 -2.76 -2.00
CA ASP A 145 18.51 -1.74 -3.06
C ASP A 145 17.35 -0.73 -3.04
N GLU A 146 16.82 -0.42 -1.86
CA GLU A 146 15.64 0.40 -1.66
C GLU A 146 16.08 1.83 -1.35
N CYS A 147 16.14 2.69 -2.37
CA CYS A 147 16.45 4.10 -2.20
C CYS A 147 15.25 4.86 -1.61
N ILE A 148 14.90 4.60 -0.36
CA ILE A 148 13.74 5.17 0.32
C ILE A 148 14.08 6.51 0.97
N THR A 149 13.22 7.50 0.77
CA THR A 149 13.24 8.78 1.49
C THR A 149 12.02 8.88 2.40
N VAL A 150 12.24 9.20 3.68
CA VAL A 150 11.18 9.38 4.68
C VAL A 150 10.71 10.83 4.75
N HIS A 151 9.39 11.02 4.73
CA HIS A 151 8.72 12.32 4.79
C HIS A 151 7.79 12.40 6.00
N GLU A 152 8.10 13.27 6.95
CA GLU A 152 7.16 13.65 8.01
C GLU A 152 6.48 14.97 7.61
N ILE A 153 5.19 14.91 7.25
CA ILE A 153 4.41 16.07 6.78
C ILE A 153 3.28 16.41 7.75
N GLY A 154 2.78 17.65 7.69
CA GLY A 154 1.64 18.07 8.50
C GLY A 154 0.32 17.43 8.05
N LEU A 155 -0.59 17.16 8.99
CA LEU A 155 -1.91 16.59 8.68
C LEU A 155 -2.79 17.50 7.82
N ASP A 156 -2.62 18.82 7.93
CA ASP A 156 -3.30 19.77 7.03
C ASP A 156 -2.75 19.65 5.60
N THR A 157 -1.43 19.48 5.41
CA THR A 157 -0.83 19.19 4.11
C THR A 157 -1.36 17.88 3.54
N LEU A 158 -1.40 16.81 4.35
CA LEU A 158 -1.95 15.51 3.94
C LEU A 158 -3.40 15.65 3.46
N ARG A 159 -4.25 16.37 4.22
CA ARG A 159 -5.63 16.64 3.85
C ARG A 159 -5.72 17.35 2.50
N ASP A 160 -4.96 18.42 2.32
CA ASP A 160 -5.01 19.22 1.11
C ASP A 160 -4.54 18.41 -0.11
N MET A 161 -3.52 17.57 0.05
CA MET A 161 -3.07 16.64 -0.99
C MET A 161 -4.14 15.59 -1.33
N ALA A 162 -4.83 15.03 -0.33
CA ALA A 162 -5.90 14.06 -0.54
C ALA A 162 -7.11 14.68 -1.27
N LEU A 163 -7.50 15.90 -0.90
CA LEU A 163 -8.66 16.58 -1.47
C LEU A 163 -8.38 17.16 -2.87
N SER A 164 -7.15 17.58 -3.15
CA SER A 164 -6.75 18.09 -4.46
C SER A 164 -6.44 16.98 -5.48
N GLY A 165 -6.31 15.73 -5.04
CA GLY A 165 -5.90 14.60 -5.89
C GLY A 165 -4.38 14.50 -6.10
N ALA A 166 -3.58 15.20 -5.30
CA ALA A 166 -2.11 15.11 -5.34
C ALA A 166 -1.58 13.79 -4.75
N LEU A 167 -2.36 13.08 -3.92
CA LEU A 167 -2.06 11.70 -3.53
C LEU A 167 -2.53 10.76 -4.64
N THR A 168 -1.59 10.29 -5.46
CA THR A 168 -1.87 9.44 -6.63
C THR A 168 -1.72 7.94 -6.36
N ASP A 169 -1.10 7.56 -5.24
CA ASP A 169 -1.04 6.18 -4.78
C ASP A 169 -2.34 5.77 -4.05
N ALA A 170 -2.96 4.68 -4.52
CA ALA A 170 -4.31 4.28 -4.10
C ALA A 170 -4.40 3.94 -2.61
N LYS A 171 -3.44 3.18 -2.07
CA LYS A 171 -3.42 2.81 -0.64
C LYS A 171 -3.25 4.05 0.24
N THR A 172 -2.39 4.98 -0.17
CA THR A 172 -2.13 6.23 0.55
C THR A 172 -3.35 7.15 0.56
N LEU A 173 -4.01 7.32 -0.59
CA LEU A 173 -5.23 8.11 -0.69
C LEU A 173 -6.34 7.54 0.21
N VAL A 174 -6.54 6.22 0.19
CA VAL A 174 -7.55 5.55 1.04
C VAL A 174 -7.23 5.72 2.52
N LEU A 175 -5.96 5.55 2.92
CA LEU A 175 -5.53 5.73 4.31
C LEU A 175 -5.70 7.18 4.79
N ALA A 176 -5.32 8.16 3.97
CA ALA A 176 -5.50 9.58 4.30
C ALA A 176 -6.99 9.94 4.45
N GLN A 177 -7.84 9.48 3.53
CA GLN A 177 -9.29 9.66 3.62
C GLN A 177 -9.89 8.95 4.84
N ALA A 178 -9.41 7.74 5.17
CA ALA A 178 -9.84 7.04 6.36
C ALA A 178 -9.48 7.82 7.64
N LEU A 179 -8.28 8.40 7.72
CA LEU A 179 -7.89 9.24 8.85
C LEU A 179 -8.81 10.46 8.97
N LEU A 180 -9.09 11.16 7.86
CA LEU A 180 -10.03 12.28 7.81
C LEU A 180 -11.43 11.91 8.33
N LEU A 181 -11.94 10.75 7.93
CA LEU A 181 -13.28 10.28 8.29
C LEU A 181 -13.37 9.76 9.73
N ARG A 182 -12.34 9.06 10.21
CA ARG A 182 -12.35 8.40 11.52
C ARG A 182 -11.91 9.31 12.65
N ARG A 183 -11.10 10.32 12.34
CA ARG A 183 -10.51 11.24 13.32
C ARG A 183 -10.83 12.71 13.02
N PRO A 184 -12.12 13.08 12.84
CA PRO A 184 -12.50 14.47 12.60
C PRO A 184 -12.06 15.42 13.74
N ASP A 185 -11.83 14.88 14.94
CA ASP A 185 -11.26 15.59 16.08
C ASP A 185 -9.89 16.21 15.79
N LEU A 186 -9.11 15.65 14.86
CA LEU A 186 -7.82 16.22 14.45
C LEU A 186 -7.95 17.47 13.57
N TRP A 187 -9.17 17.88 13.19
CA TRP A 187 -9.42 19.10 12.43
C TRP A 187 -10.56 19.93 13.03
N ALA A 188 -10.95 19.65 14.27
CA ALA A 188 -11.87 20.50 15.02
C ALA A 188 -11.13 21.71 15.60
N ASP A 189 -11.78 22.88 15.57
CA ASP A 189 -11.26 24.15 16.11
C ASP A 189 -11.11 24.15 17.63
#